data_AF-A0A924M9P8-F1
#
_entry.id   AF-A0A924M9P8-F1
#
_cell.length_a   1.000
_cell.length_b   1.000
_cell.length_c   1.000
_cell.angle_alpha   90.00
_cell.angle_beta   90.00
_cell.angle_gamma   90.00
#
_symmetry.space_group_name_H-M   'P 1'
#
loop_
_entity.id
_entity.type
_entity.pdbx_description
1 polymer ?
#
loop_
_entity_poly.entity_id
_entity_poly.type
_entity_poly.pdbx_seq_one_letter_code
_entity_poly.pdbx_strand_id
1 'polypeptide(L)'
;MPLLNVLDVTELRNAAALNWSAIDVSIFGTLFERGLDPAKRSQLGAHYTDPATIMRIIEPVLQRPLLQIWELLAQELIGLLAKSKAKNDKNYKLAQAKFSDWLEQLKSYRVLDPACGSGNFLFLGLKTLKDIEHKSHLDAAAMGLDRQADLVTGPHNMLGIELNEYAAELARVTVWIGELQWRLSHGYEFKKNPVL
;
A
#
# COMPACT_ATOMS: atom_id res chain seq x y z
N MET A 1 26.05 -13.34 16.73
CA MET A 1 25.93 -11.88 16.54
C MET A 1 27.20 -11.21 17.07
N PRO A 2 27.78 -10.26 16.34
CA PRO A 2 28.85 -9.43 16.89
C PRO A 2 28.36 -8.61 18.10
N LEU A 3 29.22 -8.39 19.08
CA LEU A 3 28.95 -7.55 20.25
C LEU A 3 28.95 -6.07 19.83
N LEU A 4 27.88 -5.34 20.17
CA LEU A 4 27.79 -3.90 19.94
C LEU A 4 28.74 -3.17 20.90
N ASN A 5 29.58 -2.29 20.36
CA ASN A 5 30.46 -1.43 21.14
C ASN A 5 29.79 -0.10 21.50
N VAL A 6 30.45 0.72 22.31
CA VAL A 6 29.91 2.01 22.80
C VAL A 6 29.62 3.00 21.67
N LEU A 7 30.43 3.00 20.60
CA LEU A 7 30.18 3.82 19.42
C LEU A 7 28.93 3.35 18.70
N ASP A 8 28.76 2.03 18.50
CA ASP A 8 27.56 1.47 17.86
C ASP A 8 26.29 1.87 18.62
N VAL A 9 26.31 1.77 19.96
CA VAL A 9 25.18 2.16 20.82
C VAL A 9 24.90 3.66 20.73
N THR A 10 25.95 4.48 20.63
CA THR A 10 25.81 5.94 20.49
C THR A 10 25.19 6.31 19.16
N GLU A 11 25.63 5.70 18.06
CA GLU A 11 25.05 5.92 16.73
C GLU A 11 23.58 5.46 16.65
N LEU A 12 23.26 4.30 17.25
CA LEU A 12 21.87 3.84 17.34
C LEU A 12 20.98 4.82 18.11
N ARG A 13 21.47 5.39 19.21
CA ARG A 13 20.73 6.41 19.98
C ARG A 13 20.52 7.68 19.17
N ASN A 14 21.55 8.13 18.44
CA ASN A 14 21.45 9.32 17.59
C ASN A 14 20.42 9.10 16.47
N ALA A 15 20.47 7.93 15.81
CA ALA A 15 19.49 7.54 14.80
C ALA A 15 18.07 7.48 15.38
N ALA A 16 17.88 6.88 16.55
CA ALA A 16 16.57 6.77 17.20
C ALA A 16 15.97 8.13 17.62
N ALA A 17 16.81 9.15 17.84
CA ALA A 17 16.37 10.51 18.16
C ALA A 17 15.92 11.33 16.94
N LEU A 18 16.17 10.85 15.72
CA LEU A 18 15.72 11.50 14.50
C LEU A 18 14.21 11.30 14.27
N ASN A 19 13.60 12.23 13.53
CA ASN A 19 12.22 12.06 13.09
C ASN A 19 12.16 11.26 11.79
N TRP A 20 11.72 10.01 11.89
CA TRP A 20 11.54 9.10 10.76
C TRP A 20 10.17 9.17 10.10
N SER A 21 9.26 10.04 10.57
CA SER A 21 7.87 10.09 10.07
C SER A 21 7.79 10.38 8.57
N ALA A 22 8.73 11.17 8.06
CA ALA A 22 8.78 11.61 6.66
C ALA A 22 9.86 10.89 5.84
N ILE A 23 10.34 9.72 6.30
CA ILE A 23 11.32 8.97 5.51
C ILE A 23 10.77 8.62 4.14
N ASP A 24 11.55 8.91 3.10
CA ASP A 24 11.28 8.38 1.78
C ASP A 24 11.71 6.90 1.76
N VAL A 25 10.71 6.02 1.77
CA VAL A 25 10.87 4.56 1.77
C VAL A 25 11.66 4.07 0.55
N SER A 26 11.67 4.83 -0.55
CA SER A 26 12.47 4.50 -1.73
C SER A 26 13.99 4.57 -1.48
N ILE A 27 14.43 5.37 -0.49
CA ILE A 27 15.84 5.50 -0.10
C ILE A 27 16.38 4.21 0.51
N PHE A 28 15.52 3.33 1.04
CA PHE A 28 15.97 2.07 1.62
C PHE A 28 16.67 1.16 0.61
N GLY A 29 16.26 1.18 -0.67
CA GLY A 29 16.99 0.49 -1.73
C GLY A 29 18.44 1.00 -1.84
N THR A 30 18.62 2.31 -1.85
CA THR A 30 19.94 2.96 -1.91
C THR A 30 20.78 2.72 -0.64
N LEU A 31 20.16 2.71 0.54
CA LEU A 31 20.83 2.36 1.80
C LEU A 31 21.28 0.90 1.81
N PHE A 32 20.46 -0.01 1.27
CA PHE A 32 20.80 -1.42 1.11
C PHE A 32 21.98 -1.62 0.16
N GLU A 33 21.93 -1.02 -1.03
CA GLU A 33 23.02 -1.07 -2.03
C GLU A 33 24.35 -0.57 -1.43
N ARG A 34 24.30 0.49 -0.61
CA ARG A 34 25.48 1.06 0.05
C ARG A 34 26.00 0.19 1.20
N GLY A 35 25.11 -0.46 1.95
CA GLY A 35 25.45 -1.36 3.05
C GLY A 35 25.99 -2.72 2.62
N LEU A 36 25.75 -3.13 1.37
CA LEU A 36 26.31 -4.35 0.78
C LEU A 36 27.81 -4.19 0.44
N ASP A 37 28.53 -5.32 0.60
CA ASP A 37 29.92 -5.49 0.16
C ASP A 37 30.09 -5.01 -1.31
N PRO A 38 31.05 -4.13 -1.61
CA PRO A 38 31.32 -3.64 -2.96
C PRO A 38 31.40 -4.74 -4.03
N ALA A 39 31.88 -5.94 -3.69
CA ALA A 39 31.97 -7.08 -4.61
C ALA A 39 30.60 -7.67 -4.99
N LYS A 40 29.58 -7.52 -4.13
CA LYS A 40 28.21 -8.03 -4.35
C LYS A 40 27.30 -7.04 -5.10
N ARG A 41 27.72 -5.78 -5.23
CA ARG A 41 26.94 -4.72 -5.89
C ARG A 41 26.69 -5.00 -7.38
N SER A 42 27.66 -5.58 -8.09
CA SER A 42 27.53 -5.86 -9.54
C SER A 42 26.68 -7.09 -9.87
N GLN A 43 26.49 -8.01 -8.92
CA GLN A 43 25.79 -9.29 -9.16
C GLN A 43 24.29 -9.24 -8.89
N LEU A 44 23.81 -8.28 -8.10
CA LEU A 44 22.44 -8.27 -7.61
C LEU A 44 21.43 -7.56 -8.53
N GLY A 45 21.85 -6.93 -9.62
CA GLY A 45 20.94 -6.19 -10.51
C GLY A 45 20.13 -5.10 -9.79
N ALA A 46 20.54 -4.75 -8.57
CA ALA A 46 19.87 -3.79 -7.69
C ALA A 46 20.23 -2.39 -8.18
N HIS A 47 19.52 -1.95 -9.19
CA HIS A 47 19.46 -0.55 -9.56
C HIS A 47 18.17 0.03 -8.99
N TYR A 48 18.31 0.99 -8.07
CA TYR A 48 17.23 1.88 -7.67
C TYR A 48 16.37 2.27 -8.90
N THR A 49 15.11 1.86 -8.88
CA THR A 49 14.12 2.20 -9.91
C THR A 49 13.33 3.41 -9.43
N ASP A 50 13.42 4.51 -10.17
CA ASP A 50 12.70 5.75 -9.86
C ASP A 50 11.17 5.51 -9.81
N PRO A 51 10.43 6.15 -8.88
CA PRO A 51 8.98 5.99 -8.75
C PRO A 51 8.21 6.20 -10.07
N ALA A 52 8.61 7.17 -10.90
CA ALA A 52 7.96 7.41 -12.18
C ALA A 52 8.14 6.22 -13.14
N THR A 53 9.29 5.54 -13.08
CA THR A 53 9.54 4.33 -13.88
C THR A 53 8.68 3.17 -13.39
N ILE A 54 8.56 2.99 -12.08
CA ILE A 54 7.67 1.96 -11.49
C ILE A 54 6.22 2.21 -11.90
N MET A 55 5.77 3.47 -11.87
CA MET A 55 4.41 3.83 -12.26
C MET A 55 4.09 3.51 -13.72
N ARG A 56 5.07 3.46 -14.63
CA ARG A 56 4.84 3.00 -16.01
C ARG A 56 4.36 1.55 -16.10
N ILE A 57 4.55 0.77 -15.05
CA ILE A 57 4.03 -0.60 -14.92
C ILE A 57 2.76 -0.58 -14.07
N ILE A 58 2.79 0.01 -12.88
CA ILE A 58 1.65 0.01 -11.96
C ILE A 58 0.40 0.65 -12.56
N GLU A 59 0.56 1.76 -13.27
CA GLU A 59 -0.56 2.50 -13.86
C GLU A 59 -1.38 1.64 -14.84
N PRO A 60 -0.80 1.03 -15.89
CA PRO A 60 -1.57 0.22 -16.83
C PRO A 60 -2.03 -1.14 -16.27
N VAL A 61 -1.32 -1.75 -15.29
CA VAL A 61 -1.65 -3.12 -14.83
C VAL A 61 -2.53 -3.18 -13.59
N LEU A 62 -2.51 -2.13 -12.75
CA LEU A 62 -3.21 -2.09 -11.47
C LEU A 62 -4.14 -0.88 -11.42
N GLN A 63 -3.62 0.33 -11.62
CA GLN A 63 -4.37 1.55 -11.37
C GLN A 63 -5.54 1.72 -12.34
N ARG A 64 -5.23 1.77 -13.64
CA ARG A 64 -6.19 2.04 -14.70
C ARG A 64 -7.28 0.95 -14.75
N PRO A 65 -6.97 -0.36 -14.69
CA PRO A 65 -8.02 -1.38 -14.70
C PRO A 65 -8.96 -1.30 -13.49
N LEU A 66 -8.43 -1.12 -12.28
CA LEU A 66 -9.27 -1.02 -11.08
C LEU A 66 -10.12 0.26 -11.07
N LEU A 67 -9.57 1.39 -11.54
CA LEU A 67 -10.36 2.62 -11.68
C LEU A 67 -11.48 2.47 -12.71
N GLN A 68 -11.24 1.79 -13.84
CA GLN A 68 -12.29 1.51 -14.82
C GLN A 68 -13.41 0.63 -14.24
N ILE A 69 -13.07 -0.39 -13.47
CA ILE A 69 -14.06 -1.22 -12.77
C ILE A 69 -14.88 -0.36 -11.80
N TRP A 70 -14.20 0.49 -11.01
CA TRP A 70 -14.86 1.40 -10.09
C TRP A 70 -15.77 2.40 -10.80
N GLU A 71 -15.35 3.00 -11.91
CA GLU A 71 -16.14 3.96 -12.69
C GLU A 71 -17.45 3.34 -13.20
N LEU A 72 -17.38 2.13 -13.74
CA LEU A 72 -18.57 1.39 -14.20
C LEU A 72 -19.50 1.05 -13.03
N LEU A 73 -18.95 0.61 -11.91
CA LEU A 73 -19.73 0.33 -10.71
C LEU A 73 -20.39 1.60 -10.17
N ALA A 74 -19.66 2.70 -10.09
CA ALA A 74 -20.17 3.99 -9.61
C ALA A 74 -21.36 4.46 -10.45
N GLN A 75 -21.33 4.29 -11.77
CA GLN A 75 -22.47 4.58 -12.65
C GLN A 75 -23.69 3.70 -12.32
N GLU A 76 -23.48 2.41 -12.04
CA GLU A 76 -24.55 1.52 -11.62
C GLU A 76 -25.14 1.95 -10.26
N LEU A 77 -24.29 2.29 -9.29
CA LEU A 77 -24.70 2.76 -7.97
C LEU A 77 -25.54 4.03 -8.07
N ILE A 78 -25.13 5.00 -8.88
CA ILE A 78 -25.89 6.22 -9.16
C ILE A 78 -27.28 5.87 -9.73
N GLY A 79 -27.34 4.96 -10.71
CA GLY A 79 -28.60 4.53 -11.32
C GLY A 79 -29.55 3.82 -10.34
N LEU A 80 -29.02 3.07 -9.37
CA LEU A 80 -29.81 2.45 -8.30
C LEU A 80 -30.31 3.48 -7.31
N LEU A 81 -29.43 4.39 -6.88
CA LEU A 81 -29.77 5.41 -5.88
C LEU A 81 -30.76 6.45 -6.42
N ALA A 82 -30.70 6.77 -7.72
CA ALA A 82 -31.72 7.62 -8.37
C ALA A 82 -33.13 7.01 -8.35
N LYS A 83 -33.23 5.67 -8.25
CA LYS A 83 -34.51 4.94 -8.11
C LYS A 83 -34.89 4.69 -6.65
N SER A 84 -34.04 5.05 -5.70
CA SER A 84 -34.31 4.91 -4.28
C SER A 84 -35.14 6.08 -3.77
N LYS A 85 -36.19 5.79 -3.00
CA LYS A 85 -37.09 6.80 -2.41
C LYS A 85 -36.82 7.02 -0.92
N ALA A 86 -36.15 6.08 -0.27
CA ALA A 86 -35.81 6.14 1.13
C ALA A 86 -34.56 5.33 1.44
N LYS A 87 -33.81 5.77 2.45
CA LYS A 87 -32.72 4.98 3.03
C LYS A 87 -33.26 3.61 3.44
N ASN A 88 -32.53 2.54 3.12
CA ASN A 88 -32.89 1.13 3.35
C ASN A 88 -34.02 0.53 2.49
N ASP A 89 -34.47 1.21 1.43
CA ASP A 89 -35.32 0.55 0.44
C ASP A 89 -34.55 -0.50 -0.40
N LYS A 90 -35.27 -1.20 -1.28
CA LYS A 90 -34.70 -2.27 -2.11
C LYS A 90 -33.52 -1.80 -2.95
N ASN A 91 -33.60 -0.61 -3.55
CA ASN A 91 -32.56 -0.10 -4.45
C ASN A 91 -31.34 0.39 -3.66
N TYR A 92 -31.57 1.04 -2.51
CA TYR A 92 -30.51 1.44 -1.59
C TYR A 92 -29.72 0.22 -1.09
N LYS A 93 -30.43 -0.82 -0.61
CA LYS A 93 -29.79 -2.05 -0.13
C LYS A 93 -28.99 -2.75 -1.21
N LEU A 94 -29.49 -2.76 -2.45
CA LEU A 94 -28.75 -3.32 -3.58
C LEU A 94 -27.49 -2.52 -3.91
N ALA A 95 -27.56 -1.19 -3.88
CA ALA A 95 -26.39 -0.33 -4.06
C ALA A 95 -25.35 -0.54 -2.93
N GLN A 96 -25.80 -0.61 -1.68
CA GLN A 96 -24.93 -0.89 -0.53
C GLN A 96 -24.27 -2.28 -0.63
N ALA A 97 -25.01 -3.30 -1.06
CA ALA A 97 -24.47 -4.65 -1.27
C ALA A 97 -23.38 -4.64 -2.35
N LYS A 98 -23.64 -4.02 -3.50
CA LYS A 98 -22.67 -3.88 -4.59
C LYS A 98 -21.40 -3.13 -4.18
N PHE A 99 -21.54 -2.07 -3.39
CA PHE A 99 -20.38 -1.38 -2.84
C PHE A 99 -19.60 -2.27 -1.86
N SER A 100 -20.30 -3.09 -1.06
CA SER A 100 -19.65 -4.05 -0.16
C SER A 100 -18.92 -5.16 -0.93
N ASP A 101 -19.49 -5.65 -2.04
CA ASP A 101 -18.84 -6.63 -2.92
C ASP A 101 -17.56 -6.08 -3.56
N TRP A 102 -17.57 -4.80 -3.96
CA TRP A 102 -16.37 -4.10 -4.43
C TRP A 102 -15.26 -4.05 -3.38
N LEU A 103 -15.61 -3.74 -2.13
CA LEU A 103 -14.64 -3.75 -1.05
C LEU A 103 -14.10 -5.15 -0.78
N GLU A 104 -14.94 -6.19 -0.83
CA GLU A 104 -14.45 -7.57 -0.70
C GLU A 104 -13.52 -7.95 -1.87
N GLN A 105 -13.79 -7.46 -3.09
CA GLN A 105 -12.87 -7.60 -4.21
C GLN A 105 -11.52 -6.94 -3.93
N LEU A 106 -11.50 -5.69 -3.46
CA LEU A 106 -10.24 -5.00 -3.10
C LEU A 106 -9.48 -5.71 -1.96
N LYS A 107 -10.17 -6.18 -0.93
CA LYS A 107 -9.60 -6.96 0.18
C LYS A 107 -8.94 -8.25 -0.29
N SER A 108 -9.54 -8.92 -1.26
CA SER A 108 -9.02 -10.16 -1.85
C SER A 108 -7.95 -9.93 -2.92
N TYR A 109 -7.77 -8.70 -3.40
CA TYR A 109 -6.80 -8.38 -4.46
C TYR A 109 -5.37 -8.68 -4.01
N ARG A 110 -4.55 -9.25 -4.92
CA ARG A 110 -3.15 -9.61 -4.65
C ARG A 110 -2.25 -9.02 -5.72
N VAL A 111 -1.27 -8.24 -5.27
CA VAL A 111 -0.15 -7.77 -6.09
C VAL A 111 1.02 -8.68 -5.80
N LEU A 112 1.56 -9.32 -6.84
CA LEU A 112 2.74 -10.19 -6.72
C LEU A 112 3.91 -9.57 -7.48
N ASP A 113 5.02 -9.38 -6.77
CA ASP A 113 6.32 -9.09 -7.35
C ASP A 113 7.28 -10.27 -7.11
N PRO A 114 7.59 -11.08 -8.14
CA PRO A 114 8.41 -12.29 -7.99
C PRO A 114 9.91 -12.02 -7.86
N ALA A 115 10.35 -10.75 -7.89
CA ALA A 115 11.74 -10.34 -7.68
C ALA A 115 11.77 -8.98 -6.98
N CYS A 116 11.19 -8.92 -5.78
CA CYS A 116 10.78 -7.64 -5.18
C CYS A 116 11.91 -6.77 -4.64
N GLY A 117 13.13 -7.32 -4.47
CA GLY A 117 14.27 -6.57 -3.97
C GLY A 117 13.96 -5.86 -2.66
N SER A 118 14.12 -4.53 -2.60
CA SER A 118 13.80 -3.72 -1.42
C SER A 118 12.30 -3.36 -1.26
N GLY A 119 11.43 -3.85 -2.15
CA GLY A 119 9.98 -3.71 -2.04
C GLY A 119 9.38 -2.44 -2.64
N ASN A 120 10.09 -1.70 -3.50
CA ASN A 120 9.60 -0.42 -4.05
C ASN A 120 8.33 -0.58 -4.91
N PHE A 121 8.25 -1.64 -5.72
CA PHE A 121 7.03 -1.97 -6.49
C PHE A 121 5.86 -2.32 -5.58
N LEU A 122 6.10 -3.13 -4.54
CA LEU A 122 5.08 -3.49 -3.54
C LEU A 122 4.59 -2.26 -2.77
N PHE A 123 5.49 -1.35 -2.40
CA PHE A 123 5.14 -0.10 -1.74
C PHE A 123 4.22 0.78 -2.60
N LEU A 124 4.60 1.03 -3.86
CA LEU A 124 3.78 1.83 -4.76
C LEU A 124 2.49 1.12 -5.15
N GLY A 125 2.49 -0.22 -5.23
CA GLY A 125 1.31 -1.05 -5.43
C GLY A 125 0.32 -0.90 -4.28
N LEU A 126 0.80 -0.98 -3.04
CA LEU A 126 0.00 -0.75 -1.82
C LEU A 126 -0.60 0.66 -1.85
N LYS A 127 0.23 1.69 -2.04
CA LYS A 127 -0.23 3.08 -2.09
C LYS A 127 -1.34 3.27 -3.12
N THR A 128 -1.14 2.73 -4.33
CA THR A 128 -2.12 2.84 -5.42
C THR A 128 -3.43 2.15 -5.07
N LEU A 129 -3.37 0.95 -4.50
CA LEU A 129 -4.57 0.21 -4.10
C LEU A 129 -5.35 0.93 -3.01
N LYS A 130 -4.66 1.50 -2.01
CA LYS A 130 -5.27 2.31 -0.95
C LYS A 130 -5.85 3.62 -1.48
N ASP A 131 -5.18 4.29 -2.40
CA ASP A 131 -5.67 5.52 -3.05
C ASP A 131 -7.01 5.24 -3.78
N ILE A 132 -7.12 4.09 -4.46
CA ILE A 132 -8.35 3.65 -5.14
C ILE A 132 -9.47 3.35 -4.14
N GLU A 133 -9.17 2.59 -3.08
CA GLU A 133 -10.14 2.29 -2.03
C GLU A 133 -10.67 3.59 -1.39
N HIS A 134 -9.75 4.51 -1.05
CA HIS A 134 -10.10 5.79 -0.45
C HIS A 134 -11.00 6.62 -1.36
N LYS A 135 -10.66 6.72 -2.65
CA LYS A 135 -11.50 7.37 -3.65
C LYS A 135 -12.89 6.74 -3.69
N SER A 136 -12.98 5.41 -3.70
CA SER A 136 -14.26 4.71 -3.76
C SER A 136 -15.14 4.97 -2.54
N HIS A 137 -14.54 5.11 -1.35
CA HIS A 137 -15.25 5.55 -0.14
C HIS A 137 -15.77 6.98 -0.22
N LEU A 138 -14.97 7.92 -0.73
CA LEU A 138 -15.37 9.31 -0.88
C LEU A 138 -16.52 9.46 -1.87
N ASP A 139 -16.41 8.78 -3.01
CA ASP A 139 -17.45 8.74 -4.04
C ASP A 139 -18.75 8.13 -3.50
N ALA A 140 -18.68 6.96 -2.83
CA ALA A 140 -19.85 6.31 -2.24
C ALA A 140 -20.52 7.17 -1.16
N ALA A 141 -19.72 7.85 -0.31
CA ALA A 141 -20.24 8.77 0.69
C ALA A 141 -20.94 9.98 0.05
N ALA A 142 -20.39 10.52 -1.04
CA ALA A 142 -21.03 11.60 -1.80
C ALA A 142 -22.37 11.17 -2.44
N MET A 143 -22.53 9.88 -2.74
CA MET A 143 -23.79 9.29 -3.22
C MET A 143 -24.79 9.00 -2.09
N GLY A 144 -24.41 9.15 -0.81
CA GLY A 144 -25.26 8.87 0.35
C GLY A 144 -25.28 7.41 0.82
N LEU A 145 -24.32 6.58 0.37
CA LEU A 145 -24.12 5.23 0.89
C LEU A 145 -23.45 5.27 2.26
N ASP A 146 -23.69 4.25 3.07
CA ASP A 146 -23.07 4.13 4.37
C ASP A 146 -21.58 3.80 4.22
N ARG A 147 -20.74 4.59 4.89
CA ARG A 147 -19.29 4.38 4.93
C ARG A 147 -18.97 3.15 5.79
N GLN A 148 -18.08 2.28 5.30
CA GLN A 148 -17.48 1.25 6.14
C GLN A 148 -16.49 1.88 7.13
N ALA A 149 -16.38 1.28 8.32
CA ALA A 149 -15.67 1.88 9.45
C ALA A 149 -14.14 1.99 9.25
N ASP A 150 -13.55 1.08 8.46
CA ASP A 150 -12.10 1.05 8.21
C ASP A 150 -11.82 0.54 6.80
N LEU A 151 -10.59 0.76 6.35
CA LEU A 151 -10.10 0.29 5.07
C LEU A 151 -9.84 -1.22 5.09
N VAL A 152 -10.21 -1.88 4.00
CA VAL A 152 -10.03 -3.30 3.77
C VAL A 152 -8.72 -3.63 3.08
N THR A 153 -8.05 -2.65 2.45
CA THR A 153 -6.73 -2.84 1.82
C THR A 153 -5.58 -2.52 2.78
N GLY A 154 -4.48 -3.27 2.67
CA GLY A 154 -3.28 -3.13 3.50
C GLY A 154 -2.13 -4.04 3.08
N PRO A 155 -1.09 -4.20 3.93
CA PRO A 155 0.10 -5.00 3.61
C PRO A 155 -0.21 -6.43 3.15
N HIS A 156 -1.28 -7.04 3.65
CA HIS A 156 -1.72 -8.39 3.27
C HIS A 156 -2.12 -8.54 1.79
N ASN A 157 -2.32 -7.44 1.05
CA ASN A 157 -2.55 -7.45 -0.39
C ASN A 157 -1.24 -7.61 -1.19
N MET A 158 -0.08 -7.38 -0.57
CA MET A 158 1.22 -7.36 -1.23
C MET A 158 1.96 -8.69 -1.01
N LEU A 159 2.41 -9.32 -2.10
CA LEU A 159 3.15 -10.58 -2.10
C LEU A 159 4.48 -10.37 -2.81
N GLY A 160 5.58 -10.73 -2.15
CA GLY A 160 6.93 -10.61 -2.69
C GLY A 160 7.68 -11.93 -2.65
N ILE A 161 8.49 -12.19 -3.67
CA ILE A 161 9.50 -13.26 -3.66
C ILE A 161 10.87 -12.61 -3.84
N GLU A 162 11.80 -12.98 -2.96
CA GLU A 162 13.19 -12.50 -2.98
C GLU A 162 14.10 -13.58 -2.38
N LEU A 163 15.26 -13.80 -3.02
CA LEU A 163 16.22 -14.84 -2.61
C LEU A 163 17.13 -14.34 -1.49
N ASN A 164 17.43 -13.04 -1.47
CA ASN A 164 18.23 -12.42 -0.43
C ASN A 164 17.35 -12.11 0.80
N GLU A 165 17.57 -12.84 1.89
CA GLU A 165 16.81 -12.70 3.14
C GLU A 165 16.78 -11.26 3.68
N TYR A 166 17.90 -10.53 3.61
CA TYR A 166 17.92 -9.14 4.04
C TYR A 166 17.06 -8.24 3.15
N ALA A 167 17.11 -8.42 1.82
CA ALA A 167 16.28 -7.65 0.90
C ALA A 167 14.78 -7.97 1.11
N ALA A 168 14.44 -9.25 1.35
CA ALA A 168 13.08 -9.66 1.69
C ALA A 168 12.58 -8.99 2.99
N GLU A 169 13.43 -8.94 4.02
CA GLU A 169 13.12 -8.24 5.27
C GLU A 169 12.96 -6.73 5.07
N LEU A 170 13.82 -6.13 4.24
CA LEU A 170 13.71 -4.73 3.89
C LEU A 170 12.41 -4.44 3.15
N ALA A 171 12.02 -5.27 2.17
CA ALA A 171 10.74 -5.14 1.48
C ALA A 171 9.55 -5.19 2.43
N ARG A 172 9.58 -6.10 3.42
CA ARG A 172 8.56 -6.17 4.47
C ARG A 172 8.45 -4.87 5.25
N VAL A 173 9.58 -4.32 5.71
CA VAL A 173 9.62 -3.04 6.44
C VAL A 173 9.14 -1.88 5.57
N THR A 174 9.55 -1.82 4.29
CA THR A 174 9.12 -0.80 3.32
C THR A 174 7.60 -0.77 3.18
N VAL A 175 6.96 -1.93 3.01
CA VAL A 175 5.50 -2.01 2.88
C VAL A 175 4.78 -1.55 4.15
N TRP A 176 5.29 -1.95 5.34
CA TRP A 176 4.70 -1.54 6.61
C TRP A 176 4.85 -0.03 6.88
N ILE A 177 6.02 0.55 6.63
CA ILE A 177 6.21 2.00 6.75
C ILE A 177 5.27 2.73 5.78
N GLY A 178 5.13 2.23 4.55
CA GLY A 178 4.20 2.78 3.58
C GLY A 178 2.74 2.77 4.05
N GLU A 179 2.27 1.67 4.65
CA GLU A 179 0.94 1.59 5.28
C GLU A 179 0.76 2.67 6.34
N LEU A 180 1.72 2.78 7.27
CA LEU A 180 1.66 3.73 8.38
C LEU A 180 1.65 5.18 7.88
N GLN A 181 2.54 5.52 6.96
CA GLN A 181 2.61 6.86 6.36
C GLN A 181 1.34 7.21 5.61
N TRP A 182 0.82 6.28 4.80
CA TRP A 182 -0.42 6.51 4.06
C TRP A 182 -1.61 6.74 5.01
N ARG A 183 -1.72 5.94 6.09
CA ARG A 183 -2.79 6.11 7.08
C ARG A 183 -2.72 7.48 7.75
N LEU A 184 -1.53 7.90 8.19
CA LEU A 184 -1.32 9.21 8.80
C LEU A 184 -1.72 10.35 7.87
N SER A 185 -1.27 10.32 6.62
CA SER A 185 -1.54 11.40 5.66
C SER A 185 -3.03 11.55 5.32
N HIS A 186 -3.83 10.51 5.55
CA HIS A 186 -5.28 10.51 5.30
C HIS A 186 -6.13 10.50 6.58
N GLY A 187 -5.53 10.76 7.74
CA GLY A 187 -6.24 10.89 9.02
C GLY A 187 -6.77 9.58 9.61
N TYR A 188 -6.22 8.43 9.20
CA TYR A 188 -6.55 7.13 9.80
C TYR A 188 -5.63 6.83 10.98
N GLU A 189 -6.19 6.36 12.09
CA GLU A 189 -5.41 5.87 13.22
C GLU A 189 -4.64 4.58 12.86
N PHE A 190 -3.53 4.34 13.55
CA PHE A 190 -2.78 3.09 13.43
C PHE A 190 -3.52 1.94 14.09
N LYS A 191 -3.48 0.77 13.45
CA LYS A 191 -3.85 -0.48 14.12
C LYS A 191 -2.77 -0.80 15.15
N LYS A 192 -3.11 -0.71 16.44
CA LYS A 192 -2.18 -0.98 17.57
C LYS A 192 -1.73 -2.45 17.65
N ASN A 193 -2.37 -3.33 16.88
CA ASN A 193 -1.97 -4.73 16.71
C ASN A 193 -1.43 -4.90 15.29
N PRO A 194 -0.10 -4.85 15.07
CA PRO A 194 0.48 -5.20 13.78
C PRO A 194 0.22 -6.70 13.51
N VAL A 195 -0.23 -7.02 12.31
CA VAL A 195 -0.33 -8.41 11.84
C VAL A 195 1.08 -8.80 11.38
N LEU A 196 1.91 -9.23 12.32
CA LEU A 196 3.23 -9.82 12.01
C LEU A 196 3.06 -11.27 11.57
#